data_AF-A0A0C2FGK2-F1
#
_entry.id   AF-A0A0C2FGK2-F1
#
_cell.length_a   1.000
_cell.length_b   1.000
_cell.length_c   1.000
_cell.angle_alpha   90.00
_cell.angle_beta   90.00
_cell.angle_gamma   90.00
#
_symmetry.space_group_name_H-M   'P 1'
#
loop_
_entity.id
_entity.type
_entity.pdbx_description
1 polymer ?
#
loop_
_entity_poly.entity_id
_entity_poly.type
_entity_poly.pdbx_seq_one_letter_code
_entity_poly.pdbx_strand_id
1 'polypeptide(L)'
;MPKSVDVLEKTLNAVVLDGYNIVGDGTPQAFIPILTASTEEELPLTRKRFRHANYVDDVYPFIWSNFSSAGYVTLYGEDAFAIGTFTYRLKGFRNQPTDHYLRTIFKEYEKIGGNCLGSEPLHK
;
A
#
# COMPACT_ATOMS: atom_id res chain seq x y z
N MET A 1 -3.59 5.04 25.66
CA MET A 1 -2.20 5.47 25.97
C MET A 1 -2.15 7.00 26.17
N PRO A 2 -2.65 7.54 27.29
CA PRO A 2 -2.81 9.00 27.44
C PRO A 2 -1.48 9.77 27.35
N LYS A 3 -0.41 9.23 27.97
CA LYS A 3 0.93 9.83 27.93
C LYS A 3 1.52 9.93 26.52
N SER A 4 1.20 8.98 25.64
CA SER A 4 1.66 9.00 24.25
C SER A 4 0.91 10.04 23.43
N VAL A 5 -0.42 10.13 23.61
CA VAL A 5 -1.24 11.18 22.97
C VAL A 5 -0.76 12.56 23.39
N ASP A 6 -0.48 12.75 24.68
CA ASP A 6 0.08 14.01 25.20
C ASP A 6 1.38 14.43 24.47
N VAL A 7 2.30 13.49 24.21
CA VAL A 7 3.54 13.78 23.47
C VAL A 7 3.23 14.14 22.01
N LEU A 8 2.34 13.41 21.35
CA LEU A 8 1.95 13.68 19.97
C LEU A 8 1.35 15.09 19.84
N GLU A 9 0.38 15.43 20.69
CA GLU A 9 -0.35 16.71 20.63
C GLU A 9 0.51 17.89 21.11
N LYS A 10 1.18 17.75 22.27
CA LYS A 10 1.86 18.89 22.92
C LYS A 10 3.29 19.10 22.44
N THR A 11 3.99 18.03 22.04
CA THR A 11 5.40 18.11 21.64
C THR A 11 5.57 18.09 20.13
N LEU A 12 4.85 17.19 19.43
CA LEU A 12 4.94 17.06 17.97
C LEU A 12 3.89 17.88 17.22
N ASN A 13 2.99 18.56 17.95
CA ASN A 13 1.92 19.38 17.38
C ASN A 13 1.02 18.60 16.41
N ALA A 14 0.83 17.30 16.68
CA ALA A 14 0.00 16.43 15.87
C ALA A 14 -1.48 16.75 16.04
N VAL A 15 -2.25 16.56 14.98
CA VAL A 15 -3.71 16.65 15.01
C VAL A 15 -4.27 15.24 15.14
N VAL A 16 -5.05 15.00 16.21
CA VAL A 16 -5.77 13.73 16.39
C VAL A 16 -7.08 13.77 15.61
N LEU A 17 -7.32 12.73 14.81
CA LEU A 17 -8.60 12.51 14.13
C LEU A 17 -9.43 11.54 14.97
N ASP A 18 -10.45 12.03 15.66
CA ASP A 18 -11.28 11.23 16.58
C ASP A 18 -12.26 10.27 15.88
N GLY A 19 -12.46 10.45 14.57
CA GLY A 19 -13.32 9.60 13.75
C GLY A 19 -12.53 8.52 13.03
N TYR A 20 -12.90 7.26 13.24
CA TYR A 20 -12.37 6.13 12.47
C TYR A 20 -13.52 5.30 11.90
N ASN A 21 -13.48 5.05 10.60
CA ASN A 21 -14.39 4.16 9.90
C ASN A 21 -13.60 3.19 9.04
N ILE A 22 -14.12 1.96 8.90
CA ILE A 22 -13.62 0.98 7.95
C ILE A 22 -14.65 0.74 6.86
N VAL A 23 -14.17 0.58 5.62
CA VAL A 23 -15.03 0.20 4.49
C VAL A 23 -15.10 -1.33 4.36
N GLY A 24 -14.22 -2.05 5.05
CA GLY A 24 -14.28 -3.51 5.20
C GLY A 24 -13.14 -4.04 6.08
N ASP A 25 -13.16 -5.35 6.31
CA ASP A 25 -12.30 -6.04 7.30
C ASP A 25 -10.88 -6.37 6.80
N GLY A 26 -10.68 -6.38 5.47
CA GLY A 26 -9.38 -6.72 4.88
C GLY A 26 -8.58 -5.51 4.41
N THR A 27 -7.25 -5.65 4.33
CA THR A 27 -6.36 -4.62 3.79
C THR A 27 -6.80 -4.13 2.40
N PRO A 28 -7.14 -5.00 1.42
CA PRO A 28 -7.65 -4.51 0.13
C PRO A 28 -8.96 -3.74 0.26
N GLN A 29 -9.89 -4.20 1.10
CA GLN A 29 -11.17 -3.53 1.34
C GLN A 29 -11.01 -2.15 1.97
N ALA A 30 -9.96 -1.93 2.76
CA ALA A 30 -9.65 -0.61 3.32
C ALA A 30 -8.92 0.29 2.31
N PHE A 31 -7.91 -0.23 1.61
CA PHE A 31 -7.03 0.57 0.75
C PHE A 31 -7.60 0.85 -0.65
N ILE A 32 -8.38 -0.07 -1.24
CA ILE A 32 -8.98 0.15 -2.57
C ILE A 32 -9.87 1.41 -2.56
N PRO A 33 -10.80 1.60 -1.61
CA PRO A 33 -11.61 2.83 -1.54
C PRO A 33 -10.78 4.10 -1.35
N ILE A 34 -9.77 4.06 -0.48
CA ILE A 34 -8.89 5.20 -0.24
C ILE A 34 -8.17 5.62 -1.53
N LEU A 35 -7.74 4.64 -2.33
CA LEU A 35 -6.87 4.89 -3.48
C LEU A 35 -7.61 4.99 -4.80
N THR A 36 -8.88 4.58 -4.88
CA THR A 36 -9.67 4.55 -6.14
C THR A 36 -11.02 5.24 -6.05
N ALA A 37 -11.45 5.65 -4.86
CA ALA A 37 -12.80 6.13 -4.57
C ALA A 37 -13.92 5.11 -4.89
N SER A 38 -13.59 3.81 -4.96
CA SER A 38 -14.56 2.73 -5.16
C SER A 38 -14.22 1.52 -4.30
N THR A 39 -15.22 0.70 -3.96
CA THR A 39 -15.02 -0.57 -3.27
C THR A 39 -14.50 -1.66 -4.20
N GLU A 40 -13.97 -2.76 -3.65
CA GLU A 40 -13.53 -3.92 -4.44
C GLU A 40 -14.69 -4.51 -5.28
N GLU A 41 -15.94 -4.41 -4.80
CA GLU A 41 -17.13 -4.98 -5.46
C GLU A 41 -17.64 -4.12 -6.61
N GLU A 42 -17.40 -2.80 -6.58
CA GLU A 42 -17.76 -1.87 -7.66
C GLU A 42 -16.79 -1.92 -8.84
N LEU A 43 -15.57 -2.44 -8.61
CA LEU A 43 -14.52 -2.49 -9.61
C LEU A 43 -14.45 -3.84 -10.34
N PRO A 44 -13.86 -3.88 -11.55
CA PRO A 44 -13.72 -5.14 -12.30
C PRO A 44 -12.92 -6.20 -11.53
N LEU A 45 -13.23 -7.48 -11.76
CA LEU A 45 -12.62 -8.59 -11.04
C LEU A 45 -11.09 -8.67 -11.23
N THR A 46 -10.35 -8.56 -10.13
CA THR A 46 -8.86 -8.68 -10.11
C THR A 46 -8.33 -9.81 -9.23
N ARG A 47 -9.21 -10.61 -8.61
CA ARG A 47 -8.81 -11.66 -7.65
C ARG A 47 -8.10 -12.83 -8.35
N LYS A 48 -6.88 -13.16 -7.91
CA LYS A 48 -5.98 -14.14 -8.57
C LYS A 48 -6.54 -15.55 -8.70
N ARG A 49 -7.52 -15.92 -7.85
CA ARG A 49 -8.18 -17.24 -7.87
C ARG A 49 -9.05 -17.47 -9.10
N PHE A 50 -9.41 -16.40 -9.83
CA PHE A 50 -10.23 -16.50 -11.03
C PHE A 50 -9.34 -16.41 -12.28
N ARG A 51 -9.50 -17.38 -13.20
CA ARG A 51 -8.66 -17.53 -14.39
C ARG A 51 -8.62 -16.28 -15.28
N HIS A 52 -9.75 -15.57 -15.38
CA HIS A 52 -9.95 -14.43 -16.28
C HIS A 52 -9.97 -13.08 -15.53
N ALA A 53 -9.32 -12.99 -14.38
CA ALA A 53 -9.18 -11.74 -13.65
C ALA A 53 -8.25 -10.75 -14.37
N ASN A 54 -8.50 -9.45 -14.19
CA ASN A 54 -7.66 -8.36 -14.69
C ASN A 54 -6.48 -8.08 -13.74
N TYR A 55 -5.45 -7.41 -14.22
CA TYR A 55 -4.44 -6.80 -13.34
C TYR A 55 -4.99 -5.49 -12.79
N VAL A 56 -4.56 -5.09 -11.59
CA VAL A 56 -5.17 -3.91 -10.94
C VAL A 56 -4.86 -2.62 -11.69
N ASP A 57 -3.68 -2.49 -12.30
CA ASP A 57 -3.30 -1.32 -13.14
C ASP A 57 -4.07 -1.23 -14.46
N ASP A 58 -4.66 -2.34 -14.93
CA ASP A 58 -5.45 -2.33 -16.16
C ASP A 58 -6.85 -1.72 -15.94
N VAL A 59 -7.39 -1.81 -14.70
CA VAL A 59 -8.83 -1.56 -14.44
C VAL A 59 -9.15 -0.68 -13.25
N TYR A 60 -8.22 -0.44 -12.31
CA TYR A 60 -8.51 0.38 -11.13
C TYR A 60 -8.07 1.83 -11.36
N PRO A 61 -8.94 2.82 -11.06
CA PRO A 61 -8.65 4.24 -11.27
C PRO A 61 -7.84 4.80 -10.09
N PHE A 62 -6.61 4.32 -9.91
CA PHE A 62 -5.79 4.74 -8.78
C PHE A 62 -5.46 6.23 -8.81
N ILE A 63 -5.57 6.88 -7.65
CA ILE A 63 -5.39 8.34 -7.49
C ILE A 63 -3.98 8.81 -7.88
N TRP A 64 -2.96 7.96 -7.72
CA TRP A 64 -1.59 8.31 -8.13
C TRP A 64 -1.46 8.54 -9.64
N SER A 65 -2.32 7.95 -10.47
CA SER A 65 -2.33 8.23 -11.91
C SER A 65 -2.68 9.70 -12.20
N ASN A 66 -3.55 10.30 -11.38
CA ASN A 66 -3.90 11.71 -11.47
C ASN A 66 -2.72 12.60 -11.04
N PHE A 67 -2.04 12.23 -9.95
CA PHE A 67 -0.84 12.94 -9.49
C PHE A 67 0.30 12.84 -10.51
N SER A 68 0.56 11.65 -11.06
CA SER A 68 1.56 11.46 -12.11
C SER A 68 1.23 12.30 -13.36
N SER A 69 -0.04 12.32 -13.79
CA SER A 69 -0.50 13.13 -14.93
C SER A 69 -0.36 14.64 -14.68
N ALA A 70 -0.41 15.07 -13.41
CA ALA A 70 -0.19 16.45 -13.01
C ALA A 70 1.30 16.80 -12.82
N GLY A 71 2.23 15.87 -13.10
CA GLY A 71 3.67 16.09 -13.06
C GLY A 71 4.33 15.85 -11.68
N TYR A 72 3.62 15.22 -10.75
CA TYR A 72 4.19 14.83 -9.46
C TYR A 72 4.98 13.53 -9.58
N VAL A 73 6.09 13.44 -8.84
CA VAL A 73 6.80 12.18 -8.61
C VAL A 73 6.01 11.35 -7.60
N THR A 74 5.71 10.11 -7.97
CA THR A 74 4.87 9.18 -7.21
C THR A 74 5.67 8.00 -6.67
N LEU A 75 5.33 7.55 -5.46
CA LEU A 75 5.91 6.36 -4.85
C LEU A 75 4.81 5.50 -4.26
N TYR A 76 4.84 4.19 -4.60
CA TYR A 76 4.07 3.18 -3.91
C TYR A 76 5.03 2.17 -3.27
N GLY A 77 5.03 2.11 -1.94
CA GLY A 77 5.93 1.29 -1.15
C GLY A 77 5.15 0.46 -0.14
N GLU A 78 5.37 -0.85 -0.15
CA GLU A 78 4.94 -1.78 0.89
C GLU A 78 6.17 -2.51 1.41
N ASP A 79 6.17 -2.87 2.68
CA ASP A 79 7.29 -3.50 3.38
C ASP A 79 7.30 -5.04 3.31
N ALA A 80 6.24 -5.65 2.76
CA ALA A 80 6.09 -7.09 2.64
C ALA A 80 5.82 -7.52 1.19
N PHE A 81 6.83 -8.08 0.53
CA PHE A 81 6.70 -8.65 -0.81
C PHE A 81 5.73 -9.83 -0.85
N ALA A 82 5.79 -10.75 0.11
CA ALA A 82 4.99 -11.99 0.12
C ALA A 82 3.48 -11.75 0.33
N ILE A 83 3.12 -10.71 1.10
CA ILE A 83 1.74 -10.43 1.52
C ILE A 83 1.22 -9.04 1.13
N GLY A 84 1.82 -8.41 0.12
CA GLY A 84 1.43 -7.07 -0.34
C GLY A 84 -0.05 -6.95 -0.72
N THR A 85 -0.63 -5.78 -0.47
CA THR A 85 -2.07 -5.47 -0.53
C THR A 85 -2.69 -5.90 -1.87
N PHE A 86 -2.06 -5.52 -2.98
CA PHE A 86 -2.58 -5.81 -4.33
C PHE A 86 -1.99 -7.08 -4.96
N THR A 87 -1.01 -7.72 -4.33
CA THR A 87 -0.31 -8.88 -4.92
C THR A 87 -0.58 -10.20 -4.19
N TYR A 88 -1.08 -10.15 -2.96
CA TYR A 88 -1.35 -11.36 -2.18
C TYR A 88 -2.64 -12.06 -2.65
N ARG A 89 -3.79 -11.39 -2.67
CA ARG A 89 -5.08 -11.97 -3.09
C ARG A 89 -5.52 -11.55 -4.49
N LEU A 90 -5.03 -10.40 -4.96
CA LEU A 90 -5.32 -9.88 -6.30
C LEU A 90 -4.19 -10.25 -7.26
N LYS A 91 -4.44 -10.09 -8.56
CA LYS A 91 -3.52 -10.46 -9.63
C LYS A 91 -2.24 -9.62 -9.63
N GLY A 92 -2.23 -8.50 -8.90
CA GLY A 92 -1.12 -7.57 -8.85
C GLY A 92 -1.11 -6.62 -10.02
N PHE A 93 0.01 -5.92 -10.14
CA PHE A 93 0.30 -4.97 -11.20
C PHE A 93 1.01 -5.69 -12.35
N ARG A 94 0.60 -5.41 -13.59
CA ARG A 94 1.31 -5.88 -14.79
C ARG A 94 2.51 -4.98 -15.09
N ASN A 95 2.30 -3.67 -14.95
CA ASN A 95 3.30 -2.64 -15.17
C ASN A 95 3.66 -1.95 -13.84
N GLN A 96 4.75 -1.20 -13.82
CA GLN A 96 5.13 -0.43 -12.64
C GLN A 96 4.07 0.67 -12.38
N PRO A 97 3.44 0.74 -11.19
CA PRO A 97 2.28 1.60 -10.97
C PRO A 97 2.61 3.08 -10.68
N THR A 98 3.84 3.38 -10.26
CA THR A 98 4.31 4.70 -9.82
C THR A 98 5.78 4.89 -10.22
N ASP A 99 6.31 6.11 -10.17
CA ASP A 99 7.70 6.40 -10.54
C ASP A 99 8.70 5.59 -9.69
N HIS A 100 8.38 5.38 -8.42
CA HIS A 100 9.15 4.55 -7.51
C HIS A 100 8.29 3.42 -6.93
N TYR A 101 8.63 2.18 -7.30
CA TYR A 101 7.96 0.99 -6.79
C TYR A 101 8.93 0.08 -6.02
N LEU A 102 8.82 0.08 -4.68
CA LEU A 102 9.81 -0.58 -3.80
C LEU A 102 9.73 -2.11 -3.79
N ARG A 103 8.78 -2.71 -4.52
CA ARG A 103 8.53 -4.15 -4.48
C ARG A 103 9.75 -5.01 -4.77
N THR A 104 10.59 -4.62 -5.73
CA THR A 104 11.82 -5.38 -6.05
C THR A 104 12.81 -5.36 -4.90
N ILE A 105 12.93 -4.24 -4.18
CA ILE A 105 13.80 -4.14 -2.99
C ILE A 105 13.29 -5.06 -1.90
N PHE A 106 11.99 -5.02 -1.59
CA PHE A 106 11.41 -5.87 -0.56
C PHE A 106 11.40 -7.36 -0.93
N LYS A 107 11.39 -7.69 -2.23
CA LYS A 107 11.61 -9.06 -2.71
C LYS A 107 13.00 -9.57 -2.31
N GLU A 108 14.04 -8.77 -2.54
CA GLU A 108 15.40 -9.17 -2.17
C GLU A 108 15.61 -9.12 -0.65
N TYR A 109 15.04 -8.15 0.03
CA TYR A 109 15.01 -8.06 1.50
C TYR A 109 14.45 -9.33 2.15
N GLU A 110 13.29 -9.81 1.70
CA GLU A 110 12.68 -11.02 2.23
C GLU A 110 13.53 -12.27 1.95
N LYS A 111 14.19 -12.36 0.79
CA LYS A 111 15.09 -13.47 0.47
C LYS A 111 16.29 -13.58 1.41
N ILE A 112 16.79 -12.45 1.92
CA ILE A 112 17.91 -12.44 2.88
C ILE A 112 17.46 -12.56 4.34
N GLY A 113 16.21 -12.95 4.57
CA GLY A 113 15.65 -13.18 5.90
C GLY A 113 15.09 -11.94 6.58
N GLY A 114 14.81 -10.87 5.82
CA GLY A 114 14.24 -9.64 6.37
C GLY A 114 15.18 -8.91 7.33
N ASN A 115 16.48 -8.99 7.06
CA ASN A 115 17.49 -8.27 7.81
C ASN A 115 17.92 -6.99 7.08
N CYS A 116 18.50 -6.03 7.80
CA CYS A 116 18.97 -4.74 7.29
C CYS A 116 19.81 -4.96 6.02
N LEU A 117 19.41 -4.26 4.95
CA LEU A 117 20.17 -4.20 3.69
C LEU A 117 21.20 -3.07 3.80
N GLY A 118 22.42 -3.38 4.22
CA GLY A 118 23.47 -2.37 4.40
C GLY A 118 24.46 -2.74 5.50
N SER A 119 25.24 -1.76 5.95
CA SER A 119 26.39 -1.97 6.84
C SER A 119 26.12 -1.77 8.33
N GLU A 120 24.87 -1.60 8.77
CA GLU A 120 24.51 -1.37 10.17
C GLU A 120 23.45 -2.34 10.70
N PRO A 121 23.55 -2.78 11.98
CA PRO A 121 22.88 -3.97 12.48
C PRO A 121 21.41 -3.78 12.89
N LEU A 122 20.65 -4.88 12.87
CA LEU A 122 19.28 -4.99 13.40
C LEU A 122 19.17 -5.00 14.92
N HIS A 123 20.29 -5.22 15.60
CA HIS A 123 20.43 -5.06 17.03
C HIS A 123 21.93 -5.05 17.35
N LYS A 124 22.37 -3.93 17.93
CA LYS A 124 23.46 -3.81 18.90
C LYS A 124 23.11 -2.64 19.82
#